data_AF-A0A534Q910-F1
#
_entry.id   AF-A0A534Q910-F1
#
_cell.length_a   1.000
_cell.length_b   1.000
_cell.length_c   1.000
_cell.angle_alpha   90.00
_cell.angle_beta   90.00
_cell.angle_gamma   90.00
#
_symmetry.space_group_name_H-M   'P 1'
#
loop_
_entity.id
_entity.type
_entity.pdbx_description
1 polymer ?
#
loop_
_entity_poly.entity_id
_entity_poly.type
_entity_poly.pdbx_seq_one_letter_code
_entity_poly.pdbx_strand_id
1 'polypeptide(L)' 'MAVRLRFEDVREGDELPVRSLFLSKDQVRAYARAAGQWSPRFTDDEGARREGLPGMIAPGNMSMGLLASFLEAWAGPGTL' A
#
# COMPACT_ATOMS: atom_id res chain seq x y z
N MET A 1 2.13 22.29 -11.69
CA MET A 1 1.86 21.38 -12.82
C MET A 1 2.70 20.13 -12.59
N ALA A 2 2.12 18.94 -12.64
CA ALA A 2 2.89 17.71 -12.56
C ALA A 2 3.82 17.63 -13.77
N VAL A 3 5.13 17.49 -13.54
CA VAL A 3 6.10 17.26 -14.60
C VAL A 3 5.80 15.86 -15.16
N ARG A 4 5.60 15.77 -16.48
CA ARG A 4 5.38 14.49 -17.14
C ARG A 4 6.74 13.87 -17.43
N LEU A 5 7.08 12.83 -16.67
CA LEU A 5 8.26 12.01 -16.92
C LEU A 5 8.16 11.39 -18.31
N ARG A 6 9.25 11.44 -19.08
CA ARG A 6 9.36 10.82 -20.39
C ARG A 6 10.32 9.65 -20.35
N PHE A 7 10.29 8.82 -21.39
CA PHE A 7 11.16 7.65 -21.48
C PHE A 7 12.64 8.05 -21.50
N GLU A 8 12.99 9.15 -22.18
CA GLU A 8 14.35 9.68 -22.25
C GLU A 8 14.90 10.21 -20.91
N ASP A 9 14.04 10.41 -19.91
CA ASP A 9 14.39 10.95 -18.59
C ASP A 9 14.77 9.86 -17.57
N VAL A 10 14.62 8.58 -17.92
CA VAL A 10 14.88 7.43 -17.03
C VAL A 10 15.91 6.48 -17.60
N ARG A 11 16.70 5.85 -16.73
CA ARG A 11 17.72 4.86 -17.07
C ARG A 11 17.62 3.66 -16.14
N GLU A 12 18.06 2.51 -16.64
CA GLU A 12 18.20 1.32 -15.80
C GLU A 12 19.16 1.60 -14.65
N GLY A 13 18.74 1.24 -13.43
CA GLY A 13 19.49 1.51 -12.20
C GLY A 13 19.15 2.82 -11.51
N ASP A 14 18.28 3.66 -12.08
CA ASP A 14 17.80 4.86 -11.38
C ASP A 14 17.04 4.48 -10.10
N GLU A 15 17.39 5.14 -9.00
CA GLU A 15 16.72 4.96 -7.71
C GLU A 15 15.45 5.82 -7.63
N LEU A 16 14.37 5.22 -7.14
CA LEU A 16 13.13 5.95 -6.87
C LEU A 16 13.20 6.65 -5.50
N PRO A 17 12.50 7.79 -5.31
CA PRO A 17 12.45 8.46 -4.03
C PRO A 17 11.90 7.57 -2.92
N VAL A 18 12.57 7.53 -1.77
CA VAL A 18 12.08 6.79 -0.60
C VAL A 18 10.84 7.49 -0.03
N ARG A 19 9.82 6.68 0.29
CA ARG A 19 8.61 7.11 1.00
C ARG A 19 8.39 6.23 2.23
N SER A 20 8.18 6.87 3.37
CA SER A 20 7.72 6.21 4.59
C SER A 20 6.24 6.50 4.78
N LEU A 21 5.45 5.46 5.01
CA LEU A 21 4.02 5.56 5.25
C LEU A 21 3.71 5.01 6.64
N PHE A 22 2.98 5.79 7.43
CA PHE A 22 2.36 5.27 8.64
C PHE A 22 0.98 4.73 8.30
N LEU A 23 0.74 3.46 8.60
CA LEU A 23 -0.57 2.83 8.45
C LEU A 23 -1.19 2.66 9.83
N SER A 24 -2.24 3.44 10.11
CA SER A 24 -3.00 3.25 11.33
C SER A 24 -3.86 1.99 11.26
N LYS A 25 -4.18 1.41 12.41
CA LYS A 25 -5.10 0.25 12.49
C LYS A 25 -6.47 0.58 11.90
N ASP A 26 -6.92 1.82 12.01
CA ASP A 26 -8.20 2.26 11.45
C ASP A 26 -8.17 2.33 9.93
N GLN A 27 -7.05 2.76 9.32
CA GLN A 27 -6.87 2.72 7.87
C GLN A 27 -6.83 1.29 7.35
N VAL A 28 -6.10 0.40 8.03
CA VAL A 28 -6.05 -1.03 7.71
C VAL A 28 -7.45 -1.64 7.78
N ARG A 29 -8.20 -1.35 8.85
CA ARG A 29 -9.57 -1.84 9.02
C ARG A 29 -10.50 -1.28 7.94
N ALA A 30 -10.41 0.00 7.62
CA ALA A 30 -11.22 0.62 6.58
C ALA A 30 -10.96 -0.01 5.21
N TYR A 31 -9.68 -0.22 4.85
CA TYR A 31 -9.31 -0.90 3.61
C TYR A 31 -9.84 -2.35 3.59
N ALA A 32 -9.60 -3.11 4.66
CA ALA A 32 -10.03 -4.51 4.75
C ALA A 32 -11.55 -4.65 4.56
N ARG A 33 -12.33 -3.77 5.17
CA ARG A 33 -13.80 -3.71 4.99
C ARG A 33 -14.19 -3.39 3.54
N ALA A 34 -13.56 -2.39 2.94
CA ALA A 34 -13.83 -2.01 1.54
C ALA A 34 -13.45 -3.13 0.56
N ALA A 35 -12.40 -3.89 0.86
CA ALA A 35 -11.95 -5.04 0.09
C ALA A 35 -12.73 -6.34 0.37
N GLY A 36 -13.74 -6.31 1.24
CA GLY A 36 -14.51 -7.50 1.62
C GLY A 36 -13.74 -8.52 2.50
N GLN A 37 -12.63 -8.11 3.09
CA GLN A 37 -11.76 -8.93 3.94
C GLN A 37 -12.10 -8.72 5.42
N TRP A 38 -13.15 -9.40 5.88
CA TRP A 38 -13.72 -9.22 7.22
C TRP A 38 -13.05 -10.06 8.32
N SER A 39 -12.03 -10.85 8.01
CA SER A 39 -11.43 -11.74 9.00
C SER A 39 -10.74 -10.97 10.14
N PRO A 40 -10.70 -11.54 11.36
CA PRO A 40 -10.12 -10.86 12.51
C PRO A 40 -8.65 -10.46 12.32
N ARG A 41 -7.83 -11.26 11.61
CA ARG A 41 -6.44 -10.89 11.27
C ARG A 41 -6.25 -9.49 10.67
N PHE A 42 -7.27 -8.92 10.01
CA PHE A 42 -7.20 -7.58 9.41
C PHE A 42 -8.02 -6.53 10.15
N THR A 43 -8.79 -6.90 11.18
CA THR A 43 -9.80 -6.02 11.78
C THR A 43 -9.76 -5.95 13.31
N ASP A 44 -9.16 -6.93 13.99
CA ASP A 44 -9.12 -7.02 15.45
C ASP A 44 -7.81 -7.67 15.95
N ASP A 45 -7.13 -7.03 16.91
CA ASP A 45 -5.83 -7.52 17.40
C ASP A 45 -5.94 -8.84 18.17
N GLU A 46 -6.96 -8.99 19.02
CA GLU A 46 -7.14 -10.20 19.82
C GLU A 46 -7.52 -11.39 18.94
N GLY A 47 -8.39 -11.16 17.95
CA GLY A 47 -8.74 -12.14 16.94
C GLY A 47 -7.53 -12.56 16.11
N ALA A 48 -6.69 -11.61 15.69
CA ALA A 48 -5.43 -11.91 15.01
C ALA A 48 -4.50 -12.78 15.88
N ARG A 49 -4.43 -12.51 17.19
CA ARG A 49 -3.67 -13.34 18.15
C ARG A 49 -4.22 -14.74 18.30
N ARG A 50 -5.54 -14.90 18.31
CA ARG A 50 -6.17 -16.24 18.31
C ARG A 50 -5.87 -17.03 17.04
N GLU A 51 -5.57 -16.35 15.94
CA GLU A 51 -5.09 -16.95 14.70
C GLU A 51 -3.57 -17.21 14.67
N GLY A 52 -2.85 -16.91 15.76
CA GLY A 52 -1.40 -17.13 15.89
C GLY A 52 -0.52 -15.97 15.41
N LEU A 53 -1.09 -14.79 15.16
CA LEU A 53 -0.35 -13.58 14.76
C LEU A 53 -0.01 -12.70 15.98
N PRO A 54 0.99 -11.81 15.91
CA PRO A 54 1.31 -10.91 17.04
C PRO A 54 0.24 -9.82 17.30
N GLY A 55 -0.60 -9.54 16.30
CA GLY A 55 -1.67 -8.53 16.29
C GLY A 55 -2.22 -8.37 14.86
N MET A 56 -3.02 -7.33 14.63
CA MET A 56 -3.54 -7.04 13.30
C MET A 56 -2.42 -6.89 12.27
N ILE A 57 -2.65 -7.41 11.07
CA ILE A 57 -1.76 -7.25 9.91
C ILE A 57 -2.47 -6.48 8.79
N ALA A 58 -1.71 -5.80 7.95
CA ALA A 58 -2.25 -5.19 6.74
C ALA A 58 -2.48 -6.25 5.65
N PRO A 59 -3.60 -6.20 4.89
CA PRO A 59 -3.78 -7.06 3.72
C PRO A 59 -2.66 -6.88 2.69
N GLY A 60 -2.19 -7.97 2.07
CA GLY A 60 -1.12 -7.90 1.08
C GLY A 60 -1.47 -7.01 -0.13
N ASN A 61 -2.72 -7.07 -0.58
CA ASN A 61 -3.26 -6.20 -1.64
C ASN A 61 -3.33 -4.72 -1.25
N MET A 62 -3.42 -4.38 0.04
CA MET A 62 -3.25 -2.99 0.50
C MET A 62 -1.84 -2.49 0.19
N SER A 63 -0.83 -3.29 0.51
CA SER A 63 0.58 -2.94 0.24
C SER A 63 0.85 -2.80 -1.27
N MET A 64 0.28 -3.70 -2.08
CA MET A 64 0.37 -3.58 -3.55
C MET A 64 -0.30 -2.31 -4.08
N GLY A 65 -1.48 -1.95 -3.56
CA GLY A 65 -2.17 -0.71 -3.94
C GLY A 65 -1.40 0.55 -3.56
N LEU A 66 -0.73 0.56 -2.40
CA LEU A 66 0.15 1.66 -1.98
C LEU A 66 1.38 1.78 -2.88
N LEU A 67 1.99 0.66 -3.26
CA LEU A 67 3.11 0.63 -4.21
C LEU A 67 2.69 1.15 -5.59
N ALA A 68 1.56 0.67 -6.13
CA ALA A 68 1.02 1.16 -7.40
C ALA A 68 0.72 2.66 -7.34
N SER A 69 0.11 3.14 -6.25
CA SER A 69 -0.16 4.57 -6.05
C SER A 69 1.12 5.41 -6.00
N PHE A 70 2.19 4.89 -5.37
CA PHE A 70 3.50 5.53 -5.36
C PHE A 70 4.12 5.61 -6.76
N LEU A 71 4.09 4.51 -7.51
CA LEU A 71 4.63 4.43 -8.86
C LEU A 71 3.86 5.35 -9.82
N GLU A 72 2.53 5.38 -9.75
CA GLU A 72 1.68 6.29 -10.54
C GLU A 72 1.97 7.77 -10.21
N ALA A 73 2.18 8.09 -8.94
CA ALA A 73 2.56 9.44 -8.52
C ALA A 73 3.95 9.86 -9.02
N TRP A 74 4.87 8.90 -9.20
CA TRP A 74 6.20 9.13 -9.73
C TRP A 74 6.20 9.23 -11.26
N ALA A 75 5.67 8.23 -11.97
CA ALA A 75 5.68 8.16 -13.43
C ALA A 75 4.63 9.09 -14.09
N GLY A 76 3.56 9.39 -13.36
CA GLY A 76 2.46 10.25 -13.80
C GLY A 76 1.19 9.46 -14.14
N PRO A 77 0.03 10.14 -14.25
CA PRO A 77 -1.25 9.49 -14.46
C PRO A 77 -1.34 8.67 -15.77
N GLY A 78 -1.93 7.48 -15.69
CA GLY A 78 -2.18 6.57 -16.81
C GLY A 78 -0.94 5.81 -17.29
N THR A 79 0.05 5.62 -16.42
CA THR A 79 1.31 4.92 -16.78
C THR A 79 1.36 3.47 -16.29
N LEU A 80 0.48 3.08 -15.36
CA LEU A 80 0.31 1.72 -14.85
C LEU A 80 -0.97 1.03 -15.34
#